data_AF-A0A660WS86-F1
#
_entry.id   AF-A0A660WS86-F1
#
_cell.length_a   1.000
_cell.length_b   1.000
_cell.length_c   1.000
_cell.angle_alpha   90.00
_cell.angle_beta   90.00
_cell.angle_gamma   90.00
#
_symmetry.space_group_name_H-M   'P 1'
#
loop_
_entity.id
_entity.type
_entity.pdbx_description
1 polymer ?
#
loop_
_entity_poly.entity_id
_entity_poly.type
_entity_poly.pdbx_seq_one_letter_code
_entity_poly.pdbx_strand_id
1 'polypeptide(L)' 'MDKIVINKAKSFKEAQEWEDNYCISKTAKERLSDVQICRENYFKIKGINAGRKRLRRVFRIVKQISG' A
#
# COMPACT_ATOMS: atom_id res chain seq x y z
N MET A 1 -19.25 -3.93 -0.52
CA MET A 1 -18.79 -2.99 0.52
C MET A 1 -17.37 -3.39 0.86
N ASP A 2 -16.39 -2.56 0.50
CA ASP A 2 -14.99 -2.89 0.80
C ASP A 2 -14.77 -2.74 2.30
N LYS A 3 -14.16 -3.74 2.93
CA LYS A 3 -13.87 -3.72 4.37
C LYS A 3 -12.77 -2.69 4.62
N ILE A 4 -13.15 -1.52 5.14
CA ILE A 4 -12.19 -0.50 5.56
C ILE A 4 -11.53 -0.98 6.86
N VAL A 5 -10.23 -1.24 6.81
CA VAL A 5 -9.44 -1.62 7.98
C VAL A 5 -8.75 -0.37 8.52
N ILE A 6 -9.02 -0.02 9.77
CA ILE A 6 -8.43 1.14 10.46
C ILE A 6 -7.65 0.62 11.67
N ASN A 7 -6.35 0.90 11.73
CA ASN A 7 -5.54 0.69 12.91
C ASN A 7 -5.30 2.04 13.63
N LYS A 8 -5.65 2.10 14.92
CA LYS A 8 -5.36 3.26 15.79
C LYS A 8 -4.12 2.97 16.63
N ALA A 9 -2.95 3.22 16.05
CA ALA A 9 -1.67 3.05 16.74
C ALA A 9 -1.39 4.21 17.71
N LYS A 10 -0.66 3.92 18.78
CA LYS A 10 -0.19 4.91 19.77
C LYS A 10 1.19 5.49 19.44
N SER A 11 1.89 4.90 18.47
CA SER A 11 3.20 5.38 18.00
C SER A 11 3.41 5.08 16.52
N PHE A 12 4.33 5.81 15.88
CA PHE A 12 4.73 5.54 14.49
C PHE A 12 5.35 4.15 14.32
N LYS A 13 6.09 3.67 15.33
CA LYS A 13 6.69 2.33 15.32
C LYS A 13 5.61 1.25 15.30
N GLU A 14 4.63 1.36 16.18
CA GLU A 14 3.48 0.43 16.24
C GLU A 14 2.66 0.45 14.94
N ALA A 15 2.45 1.64 14.36
CA ALA A 15 1.77 1.77 13.07
C ALA A 15 2.52 1.02 11.97
N GLN A 16 3.85 1.17 11.92
CA GLN A 16 4.69 0.51 10.94
C GLN A 16 4.70 -1.02 11.12
N GLU A 17 4.85 -1.51 12.36
CA GLU A 17 4.81 -2.94 12.66
C GLU A 17 3.47 -3.58 12.26
N TRP A 18 2.36 -2.88 12.51
CA TRP A 18 1.05 -3.35 12.07
C TRP A 18 0.93 -3.39 10.55
N GLU A 19 1.37 -2.34 9.85
CA GLU A 19 1.33 -2.28 8.39
C GLU A 19 2.17 -3.39 7.75
N ASP A 20 3.34 -3.68 8.33
CA ASP A 20 4.25 -4.72 7.88
C ASP A 20 3.61 -6.11 8.02
N ASN A 21 3.02 -6.38 9.20
CA ASN A 21 2.29 -7.61 9.46
C ASN A 21 1.05 -7.76 8.55
N TYR A 22 0.32 -6.67 8.33
CA TYR A 22 -0.82 -6.64 7.41
C TYR A 22 -0.39 -6.98 5.98
N CYS A 23 0.69 -6.35 5.49
CA CYS A 23 1.27 -6.68 4.20
C CYS A 23 1.70 -8.16 4.12
N ILE A 24 2.43 -8.65 5.13
CA ILE A 24 2.90 -10.04 5.18
C ILE A 24 1.74 -11.04 5.12
N SER A 25 0.64 -10.78 5.83
CA SER A 25 -0.54 -11.65 5.86
C SER A 25 -1.25 -11.82 4.51
N LYS A 26 -1.04 -10.89 3.56
CA LYS A 26 -1.65 -10.91 2.23
C LYS A 26 -0.85 -11.73 1.23
N THR A 27 -1.57 -12.35 0.30
CA THR A 27 -0.99 -12.96 -0.89
C THR A 27 -0.47 -11.90 -1.86
N ALA A 28 0.40 -12.30 -2.80
CA ALA A 28 0.92 -11.40 -3.84
C ALA A 28 -0.21 -10.77 -4.69
N LYS A 29 -1.28 -11.54 -4.96
CA LYS A 29 -2.43 -11.06 -5.75
C LYS A 29 -3.20 -9.97 -5.02
N GLU A 30 -3.45 -10.14 -3.72
CA GLU A 30 -4.15 -9.14 -2.91
C GLU A 30 -3.35 -7.85 -2.79
N ARG A 31 -2.03 -7.95 -2.56
CA ARG A 31 -1.14 -6.77 -2.53
C ARG A 31 -1.16 -6.00 -3.85
N LEU A 32 -1.13 -6.71 -4.98
CA LEU A 32 -1.21 -6.09 -6.30
C LEU A 32 -2.55 -5.36 -6.50
N SER A 33 -3.65 -5.96 -6.03
CA SER A 33 -4.97 -5.36 -6.08
C SER A 33 -5.07 -4.09 -5.24
N ASP A 34 -4.52 -4.08 -4.02
CA ASP A 34 -4.49 -2.89 -3.16
C ASP A 34 -3.75 -1.72 -3.86
N VAL A 35 -2.60 -2.00 -4.46
CA VAL A 35 -1.81 -0.99 -5.19
C VAL A 35 -2.60 -0.43 -6.38
N GLN A 36 -3.35 -1.28 -7.08
CA GLN A 36 -4.20 -0.85 -8.19
C GLN A 36 -5.33 0.08 -7.71
N ILE A 37 -6.00 -0.27 -6.62
CA ILE A 37 -7.06 0.55 -6.02
C ILE A 37 -6.51 1.92 -5.60
N CYS A 38 -5.37 1.95 -4.91
CA CYS A 38 -4.70 3.18 -4.51
C CYS A 38 -4.35 4.06 -5.72
N ARG A 39 -3.87 3.45 -6.81
CA ARG A 39 -3.55 4.14 -8.07
C ARG A 39 -4.79 4.77 -8.70
N GLU A 40 -5.88 4.03 -8.78
CA GLU A 40 -7.15 4.53 -9.34
C GLU A 40 -7.72 5.67 -8.50
N ASN A 41 -7.71 5.51 -7.18
CA ASN A 41 -8.18 6.55 -6.25
C ASN A 41 -7.33 7.83 -6.35
N TYR A 42 -6.01 7.70 -6.50
CA TYR A 42 -5.14 8.85 -6.74
C TYR A 42 -5.56 9.63 -8.00
N PHE A 43 -5.82 8.93 -9.10
CA PHE A 43 -6.25 9.58 -10.35
C PHE A 43 -7.64 10.18 -10.25
N LYS A 44 -8.56 9.59 -9.47
CA LYS A 44 -9.87 10.20 -9.18
C LYS A 44 -9.73 11.52 -8.41
N ILE A 45 -8.80 11.61 -7.45
CA ILE A 45 -8.61 12.79 -6.60
C ILE A 45 -7.83 13.90 -7.33
N LYS A 46 -6.75 13.55 -8.05
CA LYS A 46 -5.83 14.53 -8.66
C LYS A 46 -6.07 14.77 -10.15
N GLY A 47 -6.93 13.99 -10.79
CA GLY A 47 -7.05 13.96 -12.24
C GLY A 47 -5.85 13.28 -12.92
N ILE A 48 -5.98 13.03 -14.23
CA ILE A 48 -4.87 12.50 -15.03
C ILE A 48 -3.95 13.66 -15.38
N ASN A 49 -2.82 13.79 -14.68
CA ASN A 49 -1.82 14.80 -14.99
C ASN A 49 -1.28 14.63 -16.42
N ALA A 50 -1.42 15.66 -17.25
CA ALA A 50 -1.01 15.67 -18.67
C ALA A 50 0.51 15.47 -18.88
N GLY A 51 1.34 15.73 -17.86
CA GLY A 51 2.80 15.74 -17.97
C GLY A 51 3.50 14.39 -18.10
N ARG A 52 2.78 13.27 -18.34
CA ARG A 52 3.33 11.89 -18.39
C ARG A 52 4.19 11.48 -17.18
N LYS A 53 4.24 12.28 -16.12
CA LYS A 53 4.92 11.97 -14.86
C LYS A 53 4.11 10.87 -14.16
N ARG A 54 4.46 9.63 -14.46
CA ARG A 54 3.84 8.43 -13.87
C ARG A 54 4.11 8.42 -12.37
N LEU A 55 3.23 7.76 -11.62
CA LEU A 55 3.51 7.39 -10.23
C LEU A 55 4.84 6.63 -10.20
N ARG A 56 5.82 7.15 -9.45
CA ARG A 56 7.09 6.47 -9.26
C ARG A 56 6.83 5.22 -8.44
N ARG A 57 7.28 4.07 -8.95
CA ARG A 57 7.21 2.81 -8.20
C ARG A 57 8.28 2.87 -7.10
N VAL A 58 7.85 3.08 -5.87
CA VAL A 58 8.70 2.90 -4.69
C VAL A 58 8.43 1.50 -4.17
N PHE A 59 9.45 0.65 -4.18
CA PHE A 59 9.35 -0.70 -3.61
C PHE A 59 9.95 -0.69 -2.21
N ARG A 60 9.21 -1.24 -1.26
CA ARG A 60 9.68 -1.46 0.12
C ARG A 60 9.81 -2.96 0.34
N ILE A 61 10.99 -3.41 0.76
CA ILE A 61 11.22 -4.80 1.16
C ILE A 61 10.82 -4.91 2.63
N VAL A 62 9.72 -5.61 2.91
CA VAL A 62 9.18 -5.76 4.27
C VAL A 62 9.87 -6.89 5.04
N LYS A 63 10.24 -7.98 4.36
CA LYS A 63 10.96 -9.11 4.95
C LYS A 63 11.82 -9.79 3.89
N GLN A 64 13.07 -10.07 4.23
CA GLN A 64 13.98 -10.90 3.45
C GLN A 64 14.22 -12.19 4.23
N ILE A 65 14.11 -13.35 3.58
CA ILE A 65 14.43 -14.65 4.16
C ILE A 65 15.79 -15.05 3.57
N SER A 66 16.78 -15.25 4.41
CA SER A 66 18.06 -15.84 4.01
C SER A 66 17.84 -17.33 3.73
N GLY A 67 18.18 -17.77 2.51
CA GLY A 67 18.29 -19.17 2.15
C GLY A 67 19.62 -19.76 2.57
#